data_AF-A0A6L3JX95-F1
#
_entry.id   AF-A0A6L3JX95-F1
#
_cell.length_a   1.000
_cell.length_b   1.000
_cell.length_c   1.000
_cell.angle_alpha   90.00
_cell.angle_beta   90.00
_cell.angle_gamma   90.00
#
_symmetry.space_group_name_H-M   'P 1'
#
loop_
_entity.id
_entity.type
_entity.pdbx_description
1 polymer ?
#
loop_
_entity_poly.entity_id
_entity_poly.type
_entity_poly.pdbx_seq_one_letter_code
_entity_poly.pdbx_strand_id
1 'polypeptide(L)'
;MNCYIHLDKPAVATCHECGMGLCRDCVDNSAYTIDNHPLCHDCNLKQASADLADAKSKKIWSLVKFIFGSSFLLLGISIYSSTGDIMNAWIYASIAGIPAAFRSTRDSKREQVRKGVRDALTTDMMDSVSNTFIDLLVRIAAIIILAPITAAFAAIKNLFIFISSFGKVKNAQLAYDYLSSGQDIAEDVTPVGVSDSVVPQIAPTTTPDIPQQTILESGNLSSAGVPQSPVSYIPQGASAAVMPKKTNTGLLVGIVLGGLLLAGGIMGYFLWYVPYAKDRDALRTYVLADNVFLRSSQMAGVEYNILEKIPYGSELITYNKNAEWASVKVNGIEGYMASPYLLTQADFNLLNGVWGDTDSRMCISSSKCRLAILDFYKDNQLASGSTGWQIYTKNKGQKPNTVFYPRLYDKSSKFTDFVFVTKNNASGERVVVCYSFDNETETPVFRFKSAAPSEGYIKNATVSYGKIKISFDNYETVEIPLY
;
A
#
# COMPACT_ATOMS: atom_id res chain seq x y z
N MET A 1 -8.14 -25.18 -26.46
CA MET A 1 -7.59 -23.81 -26.32
C MET A 1 -6.11 -23.91 -26.61
N ASN A 2 -5.50 -22.89 -27.22
CA ASN A 2 -4.08 -22.91 -27.57
C ASN A 2 -3.30 -22.03 -26.59
N CYS A 3 -1.97 -22.10 -26.61
CA CYS A 3 -1.15 -21.17 -25.83
C CYS A 3 -1.38 -19.73 -26.33
N TYR A 4 -1.39 -18.76 -25.42
CA TYR A 4 -1.59 -17.36 -25.79
C TYR A 4 -0.37 -16.73 -26.48
N ILE A 5 0.81 -17.35 -26.34
CA ILE A 5 2.06 -16.99 -27.04
C ILE A 5 2.21 -17.90 -28.27
N HIS A 6 2.37 -19.21 -28.05
CA HIS A 6 2.56 -20.22 -29.10
C HIS A 6 1.20 -20.68 -29.65
N LEU A 7 0.63 -19.86 -30.54
CA LEU A 7 -0.74 -20.03 -31.07
C LEU A 7 -0.97 -21.38 -31.81
N ASP A 8 0.09 -22.06 -32.22
CA ASP A 8 0.11 -23.39 -32.82
C ASP A 8 0.05 -24.53 -31.79
N LYS A 9 0.55 -24.30 -30.56
CA LYS A 9 0.63 -25.31 -29.49
C LYS A 9 -0.66 -25.37 -28.67
N PRO A 10 -1.16 -26.58 -28.31
CA PRO A 10 -2.31 -26.73 -27.42
C PRO A 10 -1.96 -26.28 -25.99
N ALA A 11 -2.92 -25.66 -25.30
CA ALA A 11 -2.76 -25.33 -23.88
C ALA A 11 -2.93 -26.59 -23.01
N VAL A 12 -1.98 -26.82 -22.10
CA VAL A 12 -1.98 -27.92 -21.12
C VAL A 12 -2.36 -27.45 -19.71
N ALA A 13 -2.24 -26.14 -19.44
CA ALA A 13 -2.67 -25.49 -18.21
C ALA A 13 -3.25 -24.10 -18.50
N THR A 14 -3.78 -23.44 -17.47
CA THR A 14 -4.21 -22.04 -17.50
C THR A 14 -3.50 -21.23 -16.41
N CYS A 15 -3.23 -19.96 -16.69
CA CYS A 15 -2.62 -19.02 -15.73
C CYS A 15 -3.57 -18.73 -14.56
N HIS A 16 -3.07 -18.81 -13.32
CA HIS A 16 -3.85 -18.57 -12.10
C HIS A 16 -4.51 -17.16 -12.07
N GLU A 17 -3.77 -16.09 -12.40
CA GLU A 17 -4.31 -14.71 -12.30
C GLU A 17 -5.29 -14.35 -13.44
N CYS A 18 -5.02 -14.76 -14.67
CA CYS A 18 -5.69 -14.22 -15.87
C CYS A 18 -6.46 -15.26 -16.70
N GLY A 19 -6.35 -16.56 -16.39
CA GLY A 19 -7.05 -17.64 -17.07
C GLY A 19 -6.56 -17.97 -18.49
N MET A 20 -5.53 -17.28 -19.02
CA MET A 20 -4.99 -17.56 -20.35
C MET A 20 -4.35 -18.95 -20.44
N GLY A 21 -4.47 -19.61 -21.60
CA GLY A 21 -3.92 -20.93 -21.86
C GLY A 21 -2.40 -20.91 -22.06
N LEU A 22 -1.73 -21.94 -21.54
CA LEU A 22 -0.27 -22.10 -21.56
C LEU A 22 0.11 -23.45 -22.17
N CYS A 23 1.05 -23.47 -23.14
CA CYS A 23 1.66 -24.69 -23.66
C CYS A 23 2.55 -25.36 -22.60
N ARG A 24 3.03 -26.58 -22.88
CA ARG A 24 3.93 -27.32 -21.99
C ARG A 24 5.16 -26.49 -21.59
N ASP A 25 5.79 -25.86 -22.57
CA ASP A 25 7.06 -25.14 -22.40
C ASP A 25 6.88 -23.89 -21.51
N CYS A 26 5.82 -23.11 -21.72
CA CYS A 26 5.47 -21.98 -20.85
C CYS A 26 5.08 -22.38 -19.42
N VAL A 27 4.65 -23.62 -19.19
CA VAL A 27 4.37 -24.14 -17.84
C VAL A 27 5.66 -24.56 -17.16
N ASP A 28 6.49 -25.36 -17.85
CA ASP A 28 7.73 -25.90 -17.30
C ASP A 28 8.80 -24.79 -17.09
N ASN A 29 8.74 -23.67 -17.84
CA ASN A 29 9.56 -22.47 -17.65
C ASN A 29 9.00 -21.43 -16.65
N SER A 30 7.82 -21.64 -16.06
CA SER A 30 7.16 -20.60 -15.23
C SER A 30 7.92 -20.32 -13.93
N ALA A 31 8.55 -19.14 -13.84
CA ALA A 31 9.37 -18.74 -12.68
C ALA A 31 8.59 -18.68 -11.34
N TYR A 32 7.28 -18.46 -11.40
CA TYR A 32 6.38 -18.47 -10.24
C TYR A 32 5.22 -19.47 -10.42
N THR A 33 4.73 -20.01 -9.30
CA THR A 33 3.50 -20.80 -9.22
C THR A 33 2.68 -20.37 -7.99
N ILE A 34 1.36 -20.41 -8.10
CA ILE A 34 0.40 -20.09 -7.02
C ILE A 34 -0.58 -21.25 -6.90
N ASP A 35 -0.70 -21.85 -5.71
CA ASP A 35 -1.53 -23.04 -5.45
C ASP A 35 -1.29 -24.18 -6.47
N ASN A 36 -0.02 -24.45 -6.78
CA ASN A 36 0.46 -25.38 -7.82
C ASN A 36 0.03 -25.06 -9.27
N HIS A 37 -0.53 -23.88 -9.53
CA HIS A 37 -0.85 -23.41 -10.88
C HIS A 37 0.22 -22.43 -11.39
N PRO A 38 0.64 -22.52 -12.66
CA PRO A 38 1.62 -21.61 -13.26
C PRO A 38 1.05 -20.22 -13.53
N LEU A 39 1.94 -19.27 -13.82
CA LEU A 39 1.59 -17.94 -14.31
C LEU A 39 1.99 -17.79 -15.78
N CYS A 40 1.31 -16.91 -16.51
CA CYS A 40 1.75 -16.48 -17.83
C CYS A 40 2.91 -15.48 -17.71
N HIS A 41 3.69 -15.29 -18.78
CA HIS A 41 4.83 -14.35 -18.83
C HIS A 41 4.47 -12.97 -18.25
N ASP A 42 3.35 -12.37 -18.65
CA ASP A 42 2.92 -11.05 -18.16
C ASP A 42 2.67 -11.03 -16.64
N CYS A 43 2.09 -12.11 -16.10
CA CYS A 43 1.83 -12.25 -14.66
C CYS A 43 3.12 -12.60 -13.88
N ASN A 44 4.01 -13.41 -14.46
CA ASN A 44 5.36 -13.68 -13.93
C ASN A 44 6.17 -12.38 -13.84
N LEU A 45 6.20 -11.58 -14.91
CA LEU A 45 6.94 -10.31 -14.99
C LEU A 45 6.35 -9.27 -14.01
N LYS A 46 5.02 -9.16 -13.94
CA LYS A 46 4.31 -8.37 -12.94
C LYS A 46 4.70 -8.79 -11.52
N GLN A 47 4.65 -10.08 -11.17
CA GLN A 47 5.03 -10.58 -9.85
C GLN A 47 6.51 -10.32 -9.54
N ALA A 48 7.41 -10.59 -10.49
CA ALA A 48 8.85 -10.32 -10.34
C ALA A 48 9.13 -8.83 -10.11
N SER A 49 8.40 -7.93 -10.79
CA SER A 49 8.52 -6.48 -10.56
C SER A 49 8.08 -6.06 -9.15
N ALA A 50 7.02 -6.68 -8.62
CA ALA A 50 6.52 -6.44 -7.27
C ALA A 50 7.47 -6.99 -6.20
N ASP A 51 7.95 -8.23 -6.37
CA ASP A 51 8.97 -8.86 -5.52
C ASP A 51 10.27 -8.03 -5.49
N LEU A 52 10.71 -7.52 -6.64
CA LEU A 52 11.90 -6.71 -6.77
C LEU A 52 11.74 -5.35 -6.06
N ALA A 53 10.57 -4.72 -6.17
CA ALA A 53 10.23 -3.49 -5.47
C ALA A 53 10.16 -3.71 -3.95
N ASP A 54 9.51 -4.78 -3.49
CA ASP A 54 9.43 -5.18 -2.09
C ASP A 54 10.81 -5.52 -1.50
N ALA A 55 11.65 -6.27 -2.23
CA ALA A 55 13.01 -6.61 -1.79
C ALA A 55 13.88 -5.35 -1.66
N LYS A 56 13.82 -4.43 -2.62
CA LYS A 56 14.50 -3.12 -2.58
C LYS A 56 13.97 -2.27 -1.41
N SER A 57 12.65 -2.23 -1.20
CA SER A 57 12.01 -1.55 -0.07
C SER A 57 12.43 -2.13 1.29
N LYS A 58 12.40 -3.45 1.46
CA LYS A 58 12.84 -4.16 2.69
C LYS A 58 14.33 -3.93 2.99
N LYS A 59 15.19 -3.84 1.97
CA LYS A 59 16.61 -3.44 2.12
C LYS A 59 16.73 -2.02 2.67
N ILE A 60 16.05 -1.05 2.07
CA ILE A 60 16.07 0.36 2.51
C ILE A 60 15.52 0.49 3.94
N TRP A 61 14.37 -0.12 4.22
CA TRP A 61 13.72 -0.04 5.52
C TRP A 61 14.46 -0.74 6.65
N SER A 62 15.20 -1.82 6.38
CA SER A 62 16.05 -2.47 7.39
C SER A 62 17.31 -1.63 7.66
N LEU A 63 17.92 -1.03 6.62
CA LEU A 63 19.02 -0.09 6.79
C LEU A 63 18.62 1.14 7.61
N VAL A 64 17.49 1.79 7.30
CA VAL A 64 16.98 2.96 8.04
C VAL A 64 16.74 2.61 9.52
N LYS A 65 16.12 1.46 9.80
CA LYS A 65 15.86 1.01 11.19
C LYS A 65 17.15 0.64 11.93
N PHE A 66 18.15 0.10 11.23
CA PHE A 66 19.47 -0.16 11.81
C PHE A 66 20.21 1.14 12.13
N ILE A 67 20.29 2.09 11.20
CA ILE A 67 20.96 3.39 11.39
C ILE A 67 20.30 4.16 12.54
N PHE A 68 18.97 4.25 12.56
CA PHE A 68 18.21 4.93 13.61
C PHE A 68 18.39 4.24 14.98
N GLY A 69 18.27 2.92 15.05
CA GLY A 69 18.50 2.19 16.30
C GLY A 69 19.94 2.35 16.83
N SER A 70 20.92 2.26 15.92
CA SER A 70 22.34 2.40 16.25
C SER A 70 22.71 3.81 16.70
N SER A 71 22.16 4.86 16.08
CA SER A 71 22.48 6.25 16.46
C SER A 71 22.00 6.59 17.86
N PHE A 72 20.80 6.18 18.28
CA PHE A 72 20.31 6.39 19.65
C PHE A 72 21.10 5.57 20.69
N LEU A 73 21.51 4.35 20.37
CA LEU A 73 22.40 3.55 21.23
C LEU A 73 23.78 4.21 21.39
N LEU A 74 24.38 4.71 20.30
CA LEU A 74 25.65 5.43 20.32
C LEU A 74 25.57 6.76 21.07
N LEU A 75 24.46 7.50 20.94
CA LEU A 75 24.19 8.71 21.73
C LEU A 75 24.13 8.39 23.23
N GLY A 76 23.39 7.35 23.63
CA GLY A 76 23.35 6.91 25.03
C GLY A 76 24.74 6.54 25.57
N ILE A 77 25.51 5.76 24.82
CA ILE A 77 26.90 5.38 25.18
C ILE A 77 27.80 6.63 25.30
N SER A 78 27.64 7.62 24.40
CA SER A 78 28.42 8.86 24.43
C SER A 78 28.05 9.81 25.57
N ILE A 79 26.79 9.80 26.03
CA ILE A 79 26.37 10.55 27.22
C ILE A 79 26.93 9.88 28.47
N TYR A 80 26.84 8.54 28.57
CA TYR A 80 27.41 7.79 29.69
C TYR A 80 28.91 8.03 29.82
N SER A 81 29.68 7.95 28.73
CA SER A 81 31.14 8.15 28.76
C SER A 81 31.58 9.60 28.98
N SER A 82 30.74 10.60 28.67
CA SER A 82 31.06 12.02 28.87
C SER A 82 30.58 12.59 30.20
N THR A 83 29.54 12.02 30.82
CA THR A 83 28.85 12.64 31.97
C THR A 83 28.75 11.69 33.17
N GLY A 84 28.89 10.37 32.98
CA GLY A 84 28.63 9.36 34.01
C GLY A 84 27.14 9.20 34.36
N ASP A 85 26.26 10.01 33.78
CA ASP A 85 24.82 10.00 34.04
C ASP A 85 24.15 8.82 33.33
N ILE A 86 23.98 7.75 34.10
CA ILE A 86 23.30 6.51 33.68
C ILE A 86 21.86 6.81 33.28
N MET A 87 21.14 7.69 33.99
CA MET A 87 19.71 7.91 33.75
C MET A 87 19.47 8.57 32.39
N ASN A 88 20.17 9.67 32.11
CA ASN A 88 20.06 10.36 30.82
C ASN A 88 20.56 9.48 29.66
N ALA A 89 21.70 8.80 29.82
CA ALA A 89 22.21 7.86 28.81
C ALA A 89 21.19 6.78 28.44
N TRP A 90 20.50 6.24 29.44
CA TRP A 90 19.54 5.14 29.30
C TRP A 90 18.18 5.60 28.73
N ILE A 91 17.76 6.84 29.02
CA ILE A 91 16.62 7.49 28.36
C ILE A 91 16.90 7.66 26.86
N TYR A 92 18.04 8.23 26.46
CA TYR A 92 18.34 8.41 25.04
C TYR A 92 18.53 7.08 24.29
N ALA A 93 19.14 6.07 24.92
CA ALA A 93 19.26 4.73 24.34
C ALA A 93 17.91 4.01 24.14
N SER A 94 16.91 4.28 24.98
CA SER A 94 15.62 3.56 24.97
C SER A 94 14.59 4.10 23.97
N ILE A 95 14.70 5.36 23.51
CA ILE A 95 13.77 5.99 22.55
C ILE A 95 13.52 5.12 21.31
N ALA A 96 14.57 4.53 20.73
CA ALA A 96 14.45 3.67 19.55
C ALA A 96 13.82 2.29 19.84
N GLY A 97 13.80 1.85 21.11
CA GLY A 97 13.22 0.58 21.54
C GLY A 97 11.72 0.63 21.76
N ILE A 98 11.14 1.79 22.08
CA ILE A 98 9.72 1.96 22.47
C ILE A 98 8.74 1.29 21.48
N PRO A 99 8.83 1.50 20.14
CA PRO A 99 7.91 0.85 19.18
C PRO A 99 8.09 -0.66 19.05
N ALA A 100 9.24 -1.21 19.44
CA ALA A 100 9.50 -2.64 19.49
C ALA A 100 8.95 -3.26 20.78
N ALA A 101 9.16 -2.60 21.92
CA ALA A 101 8.64 -3.02 23.21
C ALA A 101 7.09 -3.09 23.22
N PHE A 102 6.40 -2.08 22.68
CA PHE A 102 4.93 -2.10 22.51
C PHE A 102 4.42 -3.22 21.60
N ARG A 103 5.23 -3.77 20.69
CA ARG A 103 4.88 -4.97 19.91
C ARG A 103 5.17 -6.25 20.68
N SER A 104 6.14 -6.23 21.60
CA SER A 104 6.52 -7.38 22.43
C SER A 104 5.55 -7.66 23.58
N THR A 105 4.86 -6.64 24.09
CA THR A 105 3.89 -6.77 25.21
C THR A 105 2.44 -6.96 24.76
N ARG A 106 2.20 -7.17 23.45
CA ARG A 106 0.84 -7.34 22.92
C ARG A 106 0.37 -8.78 23.11
N ASP A 107 -0.54 -8.97 24.06
CA ASP A 107 -1.16 -10.26 24.40
C ASP A 107 -1.58 -11.05 23.14
N SER A 108 -1.25 -12.35 23.10
CA SER A 108 -1.63 -13.21 21.98
C SER A 108 -3.16 -13.39 21.93
N LYS A 109 -3.74 -13.66 20.75
CA LYS A 109 -5.19 -13.97 20.65
C LYS A 109 -5.61 -15.12 21.60
N ARG A 110 -4.69 -16.05 21.87
CA ARG A 110 -4.89 -17.20 22.79
C ARG A 110 -4.82 -16.77 24.27
N GLU A 111 -4.04 -15.74 24.58
CA GLU A 111 -3.99 -15.06 25.90
C GLU A 111 -5.31 -14.32 26.19
N GLN A 112 -5.80 -13.55 25.21
CA GLN A 112 -7.00 -12.73 25.36
C GLN A 112 -8.24 -13.58 25.66
N VAL A 113 -8.39 -14.71 24.95
CA VAL A 113 -9.46 -15.70 25.23
C VAL A 113 -9.29 -16.33 26.62
N ARG A 114 -8.06 -16.65 27.03
CA ARG A 114 -7.79 -17.21 28.37
C ARG A 114 -8.11 -16.21 29.50
N LYS A 115 -7.82 -14.92 29.32
CA LYS A 115 -8.22 -13.85 30.25
C LYS A 115 -9.73 -13.76 30.35
N GLY A 116 -10.44 -13.58 29.22
CA GLY A 116 -11.91 -13.46 29.22
C GLY A 116 -12.66 -14.64 29.85
N VAL A 117 -12.15 -15.88 29.74
CA VAL A 117 -12.71 -17.06 30.43
C VAL A 117 -12.44 -17.04 31.95
N ARG A 118 -11.32 -16.47 32.40
CA ARG A 118 -11.00 -16.31 33.82
C ARG A 118 -11.81 -15.18 34.46
N ASP A 119 -11.90 -14.04 33.78
CA ASP A 119 -12.58 -12.84 34.27
C ASP A 119 -14.10 -13.09 34.42
N ALA A 120 -14.67 -13.98 33.59
CA ALA A 120 -16.05 -14.46 33.72
C ALA A 120 -16.30 -15.44 34.90
N LEU A 121 -15.24 -15.92 35.58
CA LEU A 121 -15.32 -16.89 36.68
C LEU A 121 -15.13 -16.25 38.07
N THR A 122 -14.60 -15.02 38.13
CA THR A 122 -14.28 -14.32 39.37
C THR A 122 -15.20 -13.10 39.56
N THR A 123 -16.35 -13.30 40.20
CA THR A 123 -17.26 -12.22 40.57
C THR A 123 -16.72 -11.40 41.74
N ASP A 124 -15.94 -10.36 41.44
CA ASP A 124 -15.90 -9.14 42.26
C ASP A 124 -15.44 -7.92 41.42
N MET A 125 -16.32 -6.93 41.27
CA MET A 125 -16.13 -5.86 40.26
C MET A 125 -15.08 -4.82 40.65
N MET A 126 -14.75 -4.65 41.94
CA MET A 126 -13.71 -3.72 42.38
C MET A 126 -12.29 -4.24 42.15
N ASP A 127 -12.04 -5.53 42.45
CA ASP A 127 -10.71 -6.13 42.28
C ASP A 127 -10.32 -6.29 40.80
N SER A 128 -11.28 -6.44 39.89
CA SER A 128 -11.03 -6.47 38.45
C SER A 128 -10.37 -5.19 37.93
N VAL A 129 -10.84 -4.02 38.38
CA VAL A 129 -10.28 -2.70 37.99
C VAL A 129 -8.90 -2.48 38.60
N SER A 130 -8.71 -2.89 39.87
CA SER A 130 -7.40 -2.82 40.54
C SER A 130 -6.34 -3.68 39.83
N ASN A 131 -6.66 -4.96 39.59
CA ASN A 131 -5.73 -5.90 38.98
C ASN A 131 -5.40 -5.58 37.51
N THR A 132 -6.35 -5.03 36.73
CA THR A 132 -6.08 -4.58 35.36
C THR A 132 -5.23 -3.31 35.30
N PHE A 133 -5.40 -2.38 36.26
CA PHE A 133 -4.52 -1.22 36.41
C PHE A 133 -3.10 -1.64 36.84
N ILE A 134 -2.96 -2.64 37.71
CA ILE A 134 -1.66 -3.18 38.13
C ILE A 134 -0.98 -3.95 36.98
N ASP A 135 -1.70 -4.78 36.19
CA ASP A 135 -1.15 -5.41 34.96
C ASP A 135 -0.63 -4.33 33.99
N LEU A 136 -1.37 -3.22 33.82
CA LEU A 136 -0.95 -2.09 32.99
C LEU A 136 0.33 -1.40 33.53
N LEU A 137 0.41 -1.11 34.84
CA LEU A 137 1.60 -0.49 35.44
C LEU A 137 2.82 -1.41 35.38
N VAL A 138 2.66 -2.70 35.65
CA VAL A 138 3.74 -3.70 35.55
C VAL A 138 4.21 -3.83 34.10
N ARG A 139 3.31 -3.79 33.11
CA ARG A 139 3.67 -3.75 31.69
C ARG A 139 4.45 -2.49 31.32
N ILE A 140 4.04 -1.32 31.81
CA ILE A 140 4.75 -0.06 31.55
C ILE A 140 6.15 -0.07 32.19
N ALA A 141 6.27 -0.52 33.43
CA ALA A 141 7.56 -0.68 34.10
C ALA A 141 8.48 -1.68 33.37
N ALA A 142 7.93 -2.82 32.93
CA ALA A 142 8.67 -3.82 32.15
C ALA A 142 9.09 -3.28 30.77
N ILE A 143 8.24 -2.51 30.08
CA ILE A 143 8.58 -1.82 28.83
C ILE A 143 9.76 -0.88 29.03
N ILE A 144 9.74 -0.07 30.09
CA ILE A 144 10.82 0.86 30.43
C ILE A 144 12.12 0.08 30.68
N ILE A 145 12.10 -0.93 31.55
CA ILE A 145 13.27 -1.77 31.90
C ILE A 145 13.85 -2.52 30.68
N LEU A 146 13.00 -2.99 29.76
CA LEU A 146 13.40 -3.77 28.59
C LEU A 146 13.67 -2.92 27.34
N ALA A 147 13.37 -1.62 27.33
CA ALA A 147 13.51 -0.76 26.15
C ALA A 147 14.95 -0.69 25.59
N PRO A 148 16.03 -0.59 26.39
CA PRO A 148 17.40 -0.59 25.85
C PRO A 148 17.81 -1.95 25.28
N ILE A 149 17.42 -3.04 25.94
CA ILE A 149 17.73 -4.41 25.53
C ILE A 149 16.99 -4.74 24.22
N THR A 150 15.72 -4.33 24.11
CA THR A 150 14.93 -4.48 22.89
C THR A 150 15.38 -3.54 21.77
N ALA A 151 15.91 -2.35 22.07
CA ALA A 151 16.56 -1.47 21.10
C ALA A 151 17.82 -2.12 20.50
N ALA A 152 18.71 -2.67 21.34
CA ALA A 152 19.90 -3.39 20.90
C ALA A 152 19.55 -4.63 20.04
N PHE A 153 18.60 -5.45 20.52
CA PHE A 153 18.11 -6.60 19.76
C PHE A 153 17.44 -6.19 18.43
N ALA A 154 16.69 -5.09 18.41
CA ALA A 154 16.09 -4.55 17.19
C ALA A 154 17.16 -4.05 16.20
N ALA A 155 18.23 -3.38 16.65
CA ALA A 155 19.34 -2.98 15.80
C ALA A 155 20.02 -4.20 15.16
N ILE A 156 20.39 -5.21 15.97
CA ILE A 156 21.01 -6.47 15.50
C ILE A 156 20.09 -7.20 14.51
N LYS A 157 18.79 -7.30 14.80
CA LYS A 157 17.80 -7.93 13.91
C LYS A 157 17.66 -7.19 12.59
N ASN A 158 17.62 -5.86 12.59
CA ASN A 158 17.55 -5.08 11.36
C ASN A 158 18.86 -5.17 10.56
N LEU A 159 20.02 -5.25 11.20
CA LEU A 159 21.31 -5.53 10.55
C LEU A 159 21.31 -6.89 9.84
N PHE A 160 20.83 -7.96 10.50
CA PHE A 160 20.74 -9.29 9.87
C PHE A 160 19.75 -9.32 8.69
N ILE A 161 18.61 -8.63 8.82
CA ILE A 161 17.66 -8.46 7.70
C ILE A 161 18.29 -7.66 6.56
N PHE A 162 19.07 -6.61 6.85
CA PHE A 162 19.77 -5.84 5.84
C PHE A 162 20.82 -6.69 5.10
N ILE A 163 21.67 -7.42 5.81
CA ILE A 163 22.69 -8.32 5.21
C ILE A 163 22.00 -9.38 4.33
N SER A 164 21.00 -10.09 4.85
CA SER A 164 20.27 -11.11 4.08
C SER A 164 19.43 -10.53 2.91
N SER A 165 19.10 -9.23 2.94
CA SER A 165 18.40 -8.58 1.84
C SER A 165 19.24 -8.46 0.56
N PHE A 166 20.58 -8.46 0.63
CA PHE A 166 21.42 -8.41 -0.57
C PHE A 166 21.23 -9.63 -1.46
N GLY A 167 21.19 -10.83 -0.87
CA GLY A 167 20.88 -12.06 -1.60
C GLY A 167 19.47 -12.04 -2.19
N LYS A 168 18.47 -11.57 -1.43
CA LYS A 168 17.08 -11.47 -1.91
C LYS A 168 16.92 -10.48 -3.07
N VAL A 169 17.54 -9.31 -2.99
CA VAL A 169 17.54 -8.32 -4.08
C VAL A 169 18.29 -8.86 -5.30
N LYS A 170 19.41 -9.58 -5.14
CA LYS A 170 20.11 -10.21 -6.26
C LYS A 170 19.23 -11.26 -6.95
N ASN A 171 18.59 -12.14 -6.19
CA ASN A 171 17.76 -13.21 -6.75
C ASN A 171 16.49 -12.65 -7.42
N ALA A 172 15.82 -11.66 -6.82
CA ALA A 172 14.67 -11.00 -7.43
C ALA A 172 15.05 -10.20 -8.69
N GLN A 173 16.24 -9.60 -8.73
CA GLN A 173 16.75 -8.93 -9.93
C GLN A 173 17.03 -9.97 -11.03
N LEU A 174 17.70 -11.09 -10.72
CA LEU A 174 17.94 -12.17 -11.70
C LEU A 174 16.63 -12.78 -12.25
N ALA A 175 15.61 -12.96 -11.41
CA ALA A 175 14.30 -13.44 -11.86
C ALA A 175 13.60 -12.41 -12.79
N TYR A 176 13.64 -11.13 -12.43
CA TYR A 176 13.13 -10.06 -13.29
C TYR A 176 13.91 -9.97 -14.61
N ASP A 177 15.24 -10.05 -14.57
CA ASP A 177 16.12 -9.95 -15.74
C ASP A 177 15.85 -11.11 -16.71
N TYR A 178 15.77 -12.35 -16.20
CA TYR A 178 15.39 -13.57 -16.95
C TYR A 178 14.06 -13.38 -17.69
N LEU A 179 12.99 -13.02 -16.98
CA LEU A 179 11.67 -12.80 -17.56
C LEU A 179 11.68 -11.63 -18.56
N SER A 180 12.32 -10.50 -18.23
CA SER A 180 12.40 -9.33 -19.12
C SER A 180 13.17 -9.59 -20.42
N SER A 181 14.00 -10.64 -20.45
CA SER A 181 14.73 -11.08 -21.65
C SER A 181 13.92 -12.05 -22.54
N GLY A 182 12.72 -12.47 -22.11
CA GLY A 182 11.87 -13.41 -22.84
C GLY A 182 12.37 -14.86 -22.84
N GLN A 183 13.31 -15.21 -21.95
CA GLN A 183 13.88 -16.56 -21.86
C GLN A 183 12.90 -17.61 -21.30
N ASP A 184 11.78 -17.21 -20.71
CA ASP A 184 10.68 -18.09 -20.30
C ASP A 184 9.74 -18.46 -21.46
N ILE A 185 9.70 -17.64 -22.51
CA ILE A 185 8.80 -17.79 -23.68
C ILE A 185 9.53 -18.22 -24.97
N ALA A 186 10.87 -18.24 -24.96
CA ALA A 186 11.70 -18.63 -26.09
C ALA A 186 11.54 -20.13 -26.42
N GLU A 187 11.48 -20.45 -27.71
CA GLU A 187 11.51 -21.83 -28.21
C GLU A 187 12.93 -22.26 -28.59
N ASP A 188 13.25 -23.52 -28.35
CA ASP A 188 14.50 -24.22 -28.68
C ASP A 188 15.81 -23.52 -28.28
N VAL A 189 16.16 -23.64 -26.99
CA VAL A 189 17.57 -23.66 -26.59
C VAL A 189 18.05 -25.11 -26.66
N THR A 190 18.92 -25.39 -27.62
CA THR A 190 19.52 -26.71 -27.83
C THR A 190 20.05 -27.31 -26.52
N PRO A 191 19.73 -28.56 -26.16
CA PRO A 191 20.13 -29.13 -24.89
C PRO A 191 21.65 -29.29 -24.83
N VAL A 192 22.30 -28.54 -23.92
CA VAL A 192 23.66 -28.86 -23.46
C VAL A 192 23.57 -30.15 -22.65
N GLY A 193 23.70 -31.28 -23.33
CA GLY A 193 23.40 -32.60 -22.79
C GLY A 193 24.28 -32.96 -21.59
N VAL A 194 23.65 -33.03 -20.42
CA VAL A 194 24.17 -33.76 -19.26
C VAL A 194 23.10 -34.77 -18.86
N SER A 195 23.29 -36.02 -19.27
CA SER A 195 22.47 -37.15 -18.84
C SER A 195 22.63 -37.40 -17.34
N ASP A 196 21.62 -38.03 -16.72
CA ASP A 196 21.65 -38.39 -15.29
C ASP A 196 22.91 -39.15 -14.88
N SER A 197 23.61 -38.68 -13.83
CA SER A 197 24.01 -39.50 -12.67
C SER A 197 24.89 -38.74 -11.65
N VAL A 198 24.98 -39.33 -10.45
CA VAL A 198 25.96 -39.07 -9.37
C VAL A 198 25.75 -37.82 -8.51
N VAL A 199 25.36 -38.08 -7.26
CA VAL A 199 25.48 -37.16 -6.10
C VAL A 199 26.94 -37.09 -5.65
N PRO A 200 27.46 -35.90 -5.32
CA PRO A 200 28.53 -35.79 -4.33
C PRO A 200 28.18 -34.86 -3.16
N GLN A 201 28.39 -35.38 -1.96
CA GLN A 201 28.66 -34.60 -0.75
C GLN A 201 29.97 -33.80 -0.92
N ILE A 202 30.15 -32.71 -0.18
CA ILE A 202 31.41 -31.96 -0.16
C ILE A 202 32.16 -32.23 1.16
N ALA A 203 33.30 -32.92 1.05
CA ALA A 203 34.36 -33.01 2.06
C ALA A 203 35.73 -33.00 1.33
N PRO A 204 36.82 -32.53 1.94
CA PRO A 204 37.98 -32.00 1.21
C PRO A 204 39.13 -33.01 0.96
N THR A 205 39.92 -32.78 -0.09
CA THR A 205 41.23 -33.43 -0.32
C THR A 205 42.23 -32.44 -0.97
N THR A 206 43.52 -32.81 -0.98
CA THR A 206 44.71 -31.93 -1.08
C THR A 206 45.48 -31.95 -2.41
N THR A 207 46.49 -31.06 -2.46
CA THR A 207 47.78 -31.03 -3.22
C THR A 207 48.36 -32.37 -3.69
N PRO A 208 49.24 -32.40 -4.74
CA PRO A 208 50.65 -31.92 -4.67
C PRO A 208 51.22 -31.36 -6.04
N ASP A 209 52.47 -30.89 -6.29
CA ASP A 209 53.66 -30.52 -5.46
C ASP A 209 54.77 -29.70 -6.21
N ILE A 210 55.73 -29.12 -5.45
CA ILE A 210 57.24 -28.97 -5.63
C ILE A 210 57.88 -28.46 -6.98
N PRO A 211 59.12 -27.83 -7.02
CA PRO A 211 60.14 -27.56 -5.97
C PRO A 211 60.62 -26.10 -5.71
N GLN A 212 60.97 -25.83 -4.44
CA GLN A 212 62.16 -25.14 -3.86
C GLN A 212 62.98 -24.05 -4.61
N GLN A 213 63.31 -22.97 -3.87
CA GLN A 213 64.69 -22.77 -3.32
C GLN A 213 64.68 -21.93 -2.01
N THR A 214 65.84 -21.74 -1.38
CA THR A 214 66.01 -21.56 0.09
C THR A 214 66.92 -20.38 0.44
N ILE A 215 66.81 -19.77 1.65
CA ILE A 215 67.91 -19.58 2.63
C ILE A 215 67.46 -18.83 3.93
N LEU A 216 68.25 -19.09 4.98
CA LEU A 216 68.23 -18.80 6.42
C LEU A 216 68.45 -17.28 6.78
N GLU A 217 68.38 -16.75 8.02
CA GLU A 217 68.22 -17.34 9.38
C GLU A 217 67.66 -16.36 10.48
N SER A 218 67.86 -16.79 11.75
CA SER A 218 67.72 -16.18 13.08
C SER A 218 68.44 -14.83 13.31
N GLY A 219 68.43 -14.17 14.48
CA GLY A 219 68.02 -14.57 15.83
C GLY A 219 67.91 -13.39 16.81
N ASN A 220 67.97 -13.61 18.14
CA ASN A 220 67.57 -12.62 19.17
C ASN A 220 68.51 -12.59 20.40
N LEU A 221 68.38 -11.52 21.22
CA LEU A 221 68.89 -11.29 22.59
C LEU A 221 70.37 -10.88 22.87
N SER A 222 70.48 -9.88 23.76
CA SER A 222 71.50 -9.66 24.82
C SER A 222 72.98 -9.39 24.41
N SER A 223 73.66 -8.40 24.99
CA SER A 223 73.93 -8.27 26.43
C SER A 223 74.43 -6.85 26.82
N ALA A 224 74.72 -6.62 28.11
CA ALA A 224 75.10 -5.31 28.66
C ALA A 224 76.58 -5.24 29.11
N GLY A 225 77.14 -4.03 29.17
CA GLY A 225 78.47 -3.76 29.73
C GLY A 225 78.61 -2.31 30.21
N VAL A 226 79.16 -2.13 31.42
CA VAL A 226 79.50 -0.84 32.05
C VAL A 226 80.97 -0.92 32.50
N PRO A 227 81.74 0.18 32.53
CA PRO A 227 82.05 0.72 33.87
C PRO A 227 82.26 2.25 33.99
N GLN A 228 81.77 2.79 35.11
CA GLN A 228 82.39 3.80 35.99
C GLN A 228 82.39 5.31 35.61
N SER A 229 82.76 6.11 36.62
CA SER A 229 82.35 7.51 36.89
C SER A 229 83.57 8.43 37.11
N PRO A 230 83.47 9.77 37.33
CA PRO A 230 83.04 10.31 38.65
C PRO A 230 82.30 11.68 38.70
N VAL A 231 81.24 11.71 39.53
CA VAL A 231 80.89 12.71 40.57
C VAL A 231 81.27 14.20 40.42
N SER A 232 80.25 15.10 40.45
CA SER A 232 80.23 16.27 41.37
C SER A 232 78.88 17.01 41.47
N TYR A 233 78.34 17.07 42.70
CA TYR A 233 77.41 18.01 43.36
C TYR A 233 76.24 18.77 42.67
N ILE A 234 75.18 18.95 43.46
CA ILE A 234 73.90 19.65 43.17
C ILE A 234 73.92 21.08 43.77
N PRO A 235 73.06 22.02 43.30
CA PRO A 235 71.86 22.37 44.08
C PRO A 235 70.55 22.37 43.27
N GLN A 236 69.42 22.31 43.98
CA GLN A 236 68.09 22.12 43.39
C GLN A 236 67.53 23.38 42.70
N GLY A 237 66.82 23.21 41.58
CA GLY A 237 66.07 24.26 40.91
C GLY A 237 64.79 23.71 40.25
N ALA A 238 63.64 24.26 40.66
CA ALA A 238 62.28 24.14 40.10
C ALA A 238 61.94 22.95 39.16
N SER A 239 61.04 22.07 39.61
CA SER A 239 60.33 21.15 38.72
C SER A 239 59.42 21.93 37.76
N ALA A 240 59.76 21.94 36.47
CA ALA A 240 58.91 22.50 35.42
C ALA A 240 57.75 21.53 35.11
N ALA A 241 56.55 21.84 35.62
CA ALA A 241 55.37 21.03 35.39
C ALA A 241 55.02 20.99 33.89
N VAL A 242 55.05 19.79 33.29
CA VAL A 242 54.61 19.58 31.91
C VAL A 242 53.11 19.82 31.83
N MET A 243 52.70 20.94 31.23
CA MET A 243 51.28 21.23 31.02
C MET A 243 50.68 20.18 30.07
N PRO A 244 49.62 19.45 30.47
CA PRO A 244 48.92 18.55 29.56
C PRO A 244 48.22 19.40 28.49
N LYS A 245 48.66 19.25 27.23
CA LYS A 245 48.08 19.94 26.08
C LYS A 245 46.66 19.41 25.81
N LYS A 246 45.68 19.97 26.53
CA LYS A 246 44.25 19.61 26.45
C LYS A 246 43.77 19.74 24.99
N THR A 247 43.64 18.61 24.32
CA THR A 247 43.13 18.54 22.95
C THR A 247 41.63 18.80 22.93
N ASN A 248 41.17 19.64 22.00
CA ASN A 248 39.76 20.01 21.85
C ASN A 248 38.92 18.90 21.19
N THR A 249 39.21 17.63 21.50
CA THR A 249 38.57 16.44 20.91
C THR A 249 37.05 16.46 21.12
N GLY A 250 36.59 16.86 22.31
CA GLY A 250 35.15 17.00 22.59
C GLY A 250 34.44 18.06 21.74
N LEU A 251 35.13 19.15 21.37
CA LEU A 251 34.57 20.18 20.49
C LEU A 251 34.45 19.64 19.05
N LEU A 252 35.47 18.94 18.55
CA LEU A 252 35.44 18.29 17.23
C LEU A 252 34.35 17.22 17.15
N VAL A 253 34.23 16.35 18.17
CA VAL A 253 33.16 15.35 18.27
C VAL A 253 31.78 16.02 18.33
N GLY A 254 31.62 17.09 19.11
CA GLY A 254 30.37 17.86 19.17
C GLY A 254 29.96 18.50 17.83
N ILE A 255 30.93 19.06 17.08
CA ILE A 255 30.68 19.61 15.74
C ILE A 255 30.28 18.51 14.76
N VAL A 256 30.96 17.34 14.79
CA VAL A 256 30.64 16.20 13.92
C VAL A 256 29.26 15.61 14.26
N LEU A 257 28.91 15.45 15.56
CA LEU A 257 27.57 15.02 15.97
C LEU A 257 26.50 16.04 15.55
N GLY A 258 26.74 17.33 15.76
CA GLY A 258 25.83 18.40 15.35
C GLY A 258 25.57 18.39 13.84
N GLY A 259 26.63 18.24 13.03
CA GLY A 259 26.54 18.10 11.57
C GLY A 259 25.77 16.84 11.14
N LEU A 260 26.00 15.69 11.78
CA LEU A 260 25.29 14.45 11.50
C LEU A 260 23.80 14.52 11.89
N LEU A 261 23.47 15.17 13.01
CA LEU A 261 22.08 15.39 13.43
C LEU A 261 21.36 16.38 12.50
N LEU A 262 22.03 17.44 12.05
CA LEU A 262 21.50 18.36 11.03
C LEU A 262 21.26 17.63 9.71
N ALA A 263 22.25 16.87 9.21
CA ALA A 263 22.12 16.10 7.97
C ALA A 263 21.01 15.04 8.08
N GLY A 264 20.90 14.33 9.21
CA GLY A 264 19.83 13.38 9.47
C GLY A 264 18.44 14.02 9.56
N GLY A 265 18.34 15.20 10.18
CA GLY A 265 17.12 15.98 10.25
C GLY A 265 16.65 16.50 8.88
N ILE A 266 17.58 17.05 8.10
CA ILE A 266 17.34 17.50 6.71
C ILE A 266 16.92 16.30 5.83
N MET A 267 17.61 15.17 5.95
CA MET A 267 17.29 13.96 5.19
C MET A 267 15.92 13.38 5.59
N GLY A 268 15.59 13.33 6.88
CA GLY A 268 14.27 12.92 7.36
C GLY A 268 13.16 13.88 6.93
N TYR A 269 13.43 15.19 6.90
CA TYR A 269 12.50 16.19 6.39
C TYR A 269 12.15 15.93 4.92
N PHE A 270 13.16 15.83 4.03
CA PHE A 270 12.91 15.64 2.60
C PHE A 270 12.43 14.24 2.23
N LEU A 271 12.93 13.17 2.86
CA LEU A 271 12.55 11.79 2.51
C LEU A 271 11.26 11.30 3.17
N TRP A 272 10.81 11.92 4.27
CA TRP A 272 9.61 11.49 5.00
C TRP A 272 8.59 12.61 5.20
N TYR A 273 8.99 13.76 5.77
CA TYR A 273 8.02 14.81 6.10
C TYR A 273 7.39 15.44 4.86
N VAL A 274 8.18 15.78 3.83
CA VAL A 274 7.67 16.37 2.58
C VAL A 274 6.66 15.46 1.87
N PRO A 275 6.94 14.17 1.58
CA PRO A 275 5.93 13.29 0.96
C PRO A 275 4.74 13.00 1.89
N TYR A 276 4.93 12.91 3.21
CA TYR A 276 3.82 12.80 4.16
C TYR A 276 2.90 14.03 4.15
N ALA A 277 3.47 15.23 4.13
CA ALA A 277 2.70 16.48 4.07
C ALA A 277 1.96 16.61 2.73
N LYS A 278 2.62 16.30 1.59
CA LYS A 278 1.98 16.20 0.26
C LYS A 278 0.74 15.29 0.30
N ASP A 279 0.86 14.11 0.92
CA ASP A 279 -0.24 13.13 0.98
C ASP A 279 -1.33 13.53 2.00
N ARG A 280 -0.97 14.24 3.06
CA ARG A 280 -1.91 14.77 4.08
C ARG A 280 -2.74 15.94 3.54
N ASP A 281 -2.10 16.88 2.84
CA ASP A 281 -2.69 18.16 2.44
C ASP A 281 -3.36 18.10 1.05
N ALA A 282 -3.22 16.99 0.32
CA ALA A 282 -3.86 16.75 -0.96
C ALA A 282 -5.35 16.39 -0.84
N LEU A 283 -6.12 16.78 -1.88
CA LEU A 283 -7.57 16.63 -1.96
C LEU A 283 -7.99 15.15 -1.87
N ARG A 284 -9.10 14.86 -1.16
CA ARG A 284 -9.72 13.53 -1.16
C ARG A 284 -10.91 13.47 -2.11
N THR A 285 -10.89 12.49 -3.00
CA THR A 285 -11.93 12.23 -4.00
C THR A 285 -12.30 10.76 -4.06
N TYR A 286 -13.51 10.44 -4.47
CA TYR A 286 -14.10 9.10 -4.34
C TYR A 286 -14.62 8.58 -5.68
N VAL A 287 -14.48 7.27 -5.89
CA VAL A 287 -14.80 6.62 -7.18
C VAL A 287 -16.31 6.42 -7.39
N LEU A 288 -16.81 6.94 -8.51
CA LEU A 288 -18.22 6.94 -8.93
C LEU A 288 -18.66 5.70 -9.70
N ALA A 289 -17.80 5.19 -10.58
CA ALA A 289 -18.11 4.02 -11.40
C ALA A 289 -18.03 2.73 -10.57
N ASP A 290 -18.57 1.62 -11.06
CA ASP A 290 -18.40 0.32 -10.38
C ASP A 290 -16.92 -0.07 -10.29
N ASN A 291 -16.13 0.25 -11.32
CA ASN A 291 -14.67 0.19 -11.33
C ASN A 291 -14.10 1.33 -12.20
N VAL A 292 -12.93 1.87 -11.83
CA VAL A 292 -12.12 2.80 -12.64
C VAL A 292 -10.70 2.23 -12.76
N PHE A 293 -10.07 2.38 -13.92
CA PHE A 293 -8.69 1.97 -14.13
C PHE A 293 -7.72 3.03 -13.60
N LEU A 294 -6.87 2.67 -12.64
CA LEU A 294 -5.63 3.39 -12.36
C LEU A 294 -4.65 3.12 -13.50
N ARG A 295 -3.97 4.16 -13.98
CA ARG A 295 -3.09 4.09 -15.16
C ARG A 295 -1.72 4.71 -14.92
N SER A 296 -0.68 4.23 -15.60
CA SER A 296 0.67 4.81 -15.49
C SER A 296 0.85 6.11 -16.28
N SER A 297 0.00 6.34 -17.29
CA SER A 297 -0.04 7.56 -18.12
C SER A 297 -1.47 7.99 -18.46
N GLN A 298 -1.62 9.24 -18.90
CA GLN A 298 -2.88 9.88 -19.31
C GLN A 298 -3.36 9.40 -20.71
N MET A 299 -3.46 8.09 -20.90
CA MET A 299 -3.85 7.46 -22.17
C MET A 299 -4.97 6.44 -21.96
N ALA A 300 -6.14 6.70 -22.54
CA ALA A 300 -7.27 5.79 -22.52
C ALA A 300 -7.11 4.65 -23.54
N GLY A 301 -7.98 3.64 -23.48
CA GLY A 301 -8.08 2.57 -24.49
C GLY A 301 -6.96 1.51 -24.52
N VAL A 302 -5.82 1.76 -23.88
CA VAL A 302 -4.63 0.88 -23.91
C VAL A 302 -4.54 0.02 -22.65
N GLU A 303 -4.28 -1.29 -22.78
CA GLU A 303 -4.31 -2.23 -21.66
C GLU A 303 -3.01 -2.28 -20.84
N TYR A 304 -1.83 -2.29 -21.47
CA TYR A 304 -0.54 -2.24 -20.75
C TYR A 304 -0.37 -1.00 -19.87
N ASN A 305 -1.17 0.04 -20.11
CA ASN A 305 -1.20 1.28 -19.33
C ASN A 305 -2.04 1.14 -18.04
N ILE A 306 -2.70 0.00 -17.77
CA ILE A 306 -3.54 -0.22 -16.59
C ILE A 306 -2.69 -0.81 -15.45
N LEU A 307 -2.69 -0.13 -14.30
CA LEU A 307 -2.01 -0.57 -13.07
C LEU A 307 -2.95 -1.36 -12.15
N GLU A 308 -4.16 -0.87 -11.94
CA GLU A 308 -5.12 -1.44 -10.98
C GLU A 308 -6.57 -1.15 -11.39
N LYS A 309 -7.52 -1.98 -10.92
CA LYS A 309 -8.97 -1.76 -11.06
C LYS A 309 -9.52 -1.32 -9.70
N ILE A 310 -9.91 -0.06 -9.58
CA ILE A 310 -10.31 0.57 -8.32
C ILE A 310 -11.83 0.63 -8.24
N PRO A 311 -12.47 0.02 -7.22
CA PRO A 311 -13.93 -0.11 -7.16
C PRO A 311 -14.65 1.16 -6.69
N TYR A 312 -15.99 1.16 -6.83
CA TYR A 312 -16.88 2.18 -6.28
C TYR A 312 -16.57 2.51 -4.81
N GLY A 313 -16.50 3.81 -4.51
CA GLY A 313 -16.34 4.32 -3.15
C GLY A 313 -14.94 4.24 -2.55
N SER A 314 -13.93 3.76 -3.28
CA SER A 314 -12.53 3.92 -2.86
C SER A 314 -12.16 5.40 -2.72
N GLU A 315 -11.54 5.75 -1.59
CA GLU A 315 -10.92 7.06 -1.38
C GLU A 315 -9.59 7.14 -2.12
N LEU A 316 -9.36 8.27 -2.80
CA LEU A 316 -8.13 8.59 -3.48
C LEU A 316 -7.52 9.86 -2.90
N ILE A 317 -6.19 9.89 -2.81
CA ILE A 317 -5.40 11.12 -2.62
C ILE A 317 -5.20 11.72 -4.02
N THR A 318 -5.66 12.95 -4.24
CA THR A 318 -5.66 13.60 -5.56
C THR A 318 -4.78 14.86 -5.54
N TYR A 319 -3.68 14.82 -6.31
CA TYR A 319 -2.69 15.90 -6.36
C TYR A 319 -3.01 16.97 -7.40
N ASN A 320 -3.64 16.57 -8.51
CA ASN A 320 -4.07 17.45 -9.58
C ASN A 320 -5.28 16.82 -10.28
N LYS A 321 -6.25 17.63 -10.71
CA LYS A 321 -7.48 17.20 -11.39
C LYS A 321 -7.85 18.22 -12.47
N ASN A 322 -7.63 17.88 -13.73
CA ASN A 322 -8.17 18.61 -14.87
C ASN A 322 -9.52 18.00 -15.32
N ALA A 323 -10.09 18.43 -16.45
CA ALA A 323 -11.38 17.95 -16.93
C ALA A 323 -11.39 16.44 -17.27
N GLU A 324 -10.31 15.93 -17.86
CA GLU A 324 -10.20 14.55 -18.35
C GLU A 324 -9.47 13.63 -17.38
N TRP A 325 -8.38 14.12 -16.78
CA TRP A 325 -7.42 13.33 -16.01
C TRP A 325 -7.12 13.92 -14.64
N ALA A 326 -7.00 13.03 -13.66
CA ALA A 326 -6.52 13.32 -12.32
C ALA A 326 -5.23 12.53 -12.04
N SER A 327 -4.23 13.19 -11.45
CA SER A 327 -3.07 12.52 -10.86
C SER A 327 -3.41 12.16 -9.41
N VAL A 328 -3.39 10.86 -9.12
CA VAL A 328 -3.96 10.28 -7.90
C VAL A 328 -3.05 9.21 -7.29
N LYS A 329 -3.28 8.93 -6.01
CA LYS A 329 -2.65 7.84 -5.26
C LYS A 329 -3.69 7.04 -4.51
N VAL A 330 -3.59 5.72 -4.63
CA VAL A 330 -4.46 4.73 -3.99
C VAL A 330 -3.64 3.48 -3.71
N ASN A 331 -3.89 2.79 -2.60
CA ASN A 331 -3.13 1.60 -2.15
C ASN A 331 -1.60 1.79 -2.07
N GLY A 332 -1.11 3.04 -2.07
CA GLY A 332 0.31 3.41 -2.11
C GLY A 332 0.88 3.63 -3.52
N ILE A 333 0.14 3.29 -4.58
CA ILE A 333 0.52 3.42 -5.99
C ILE A 333 0.11 4.81 -6.50
N GLU A 334 1.04 5.56 -7.10
CA GLU A 334 0.76 6.84 -7.79
C GLU A 334 0.51 6.59 -9.28
N GLY A 335 -0.46 7.31 -9.87
CA GLY A 335 -0.83 7.16 -11.28
C GLY A 335 -1.91 8.17 -11.71
N TYR A 336 -2.65 7.82 -12.75
CA TYR A 336 -3.69 8.65 -13.36
C TYR A 336 -5.04 7.93 -13.44
N MET A 337 -6.13 8.67 -13.26
CA MET A 337 -7.51 8.20 -13.46
C MET A 337 -8.32 9.23 -14.26
N ALA A 338 -9.42 8.78 -14.87
CA ALA A 338 -10.33 9.66 -15.58
C ALA A 338 -11.15 10.53 -14.59
N SER A 339 -10.95 11.84 -14.66
CA SER A 339 -11.59 12.86 -13.80
C SER A 339 -13.11 12.84 -13.72
N PRO A 340 -13.88 12.47 -14.78
CA PRO A 340 -15.34 12.39 -14.72
C PRO A 340 -15.89 11.31 -13.76
N TYR A 341 -15.05 10.35 -13.33
CA TYR A 341 -15.44 9.32 -12.37
C TYR A 341 -15.02 9.62 -10.92
N LEU A 342 -14.47 10.81 -10.65
CA LEU A 342 -13.96 11.19 -9.33
C LEU A 342 -14.78 12.34 -8.74
N LEU A 343 -15.54 12.03 -7.69
CA LEU A 343 -16.38 12.98 -6.95
C LEU A 343 -15.66 13.58 -5.74
N THR A 344 -16.14 14.75 -5.28
CA THR A 344 -15.76 15.26 -3.95
C THR A 344 -16.41 14.42 -2.85
N GLN A 345 -15.93 14.53 -1.60
CA GLN A 345 -16.56 13.83 -0.48
C GLN A 345 -18.03 14.22 -0.26
N ALA A 346 -18.40 15.48 -0.53
CA ALA A 346 -19.79 15.94 -0.41
C ALA A 346 -20.68 15.31 -1.51
N ASP A 347 -20.23 15.37 -2.76
CA ASP A 347 -20.93 14.78 -3.91
C ASP A 347 -21.06 13.25 -3.77
N PHE A 348 -20.00 12.58 -3.31
CA PHE A 348 -19.99 11.14 -3.12
C PHE A 348 -20.93 10.71 -2.00
N ASN A 349 -20.90 11.37 -0.84
CA ASN A 349 -21.83 11.07 0.26
C ASN A 349 -23.29 11.31 -0.15
N LEU A 350 -23.56 12.41 -0.86
CA LEU A 350 -24.89 12.72 -1.40
C LEU A 350 -25.38 11.58 -2.31
N LEU A 351 -24.58 11.17 -3.30
CA LEU A 351 -24.94 10.09 -4.21
C LEU A 351 -25.05 8.72 -3.50
N ASN A 352 -24.11 8.39 -2.62
CA ASN A 352 -24.10 7.09 -1.94
C ASN A 352 -25.31 6.93 -0.99
N GLY A 353 -25.80 8.03 -0.42
CA GLY A 353 -27.06 8.05 0.33
C GLY A 353 -28.32 7.89 -0.53
N VAL A 354 -28.26 8.00 -1.87
CA VAL A 354 -29.42 7.78 -2.74
C VAL A 354 -29.83 6.31 -2.79
N TRP A 355 -28.91 5.38 -2.59
CA TRP A 355 -29.20 3.95 -2.71
C TRP A 355 -29.99 3.47 -1.49
N GLY A 356 -31.27 3.13 -1.71
CA GLY A 356 -32.10 2.53 -0.65
C GLY A 356 -31.67 1.12 -0.26
N ASP A 357 -30.99 0.43 -1.18
CA ASP A 357 -30.46 -0.93 -1.05
C ASP A 357 -29.29 -1.16 -2.04
N THR A 358 -28.58 -2.29 -1.88
CA THR A 358 -27.44 -2.66 -2.73
C THR A 358 -27.86 -2.96 -4.17
N ASP A 359 -29.00 -3.61 -4.38
CA ASP A 359 -29.47 -4.03 -5.70
C ASP A 359 -29.78 -2.83 -6.61
N SER A 360 -30.23 -1.72 -6.02
CA SER A 360 -30.48 -0.43 -6.67
C SER A 360 -29.20 0.22 -7.19
N ARG A 361 -28.13 0.22 -6.39
CA ARG A 361 -26.79 0.63 -6.85
C ARG A 361 -26.30 -0.27 -8.00
N MET A 362 -26.51 -1.58 -7.91
CA MET A 362 -26.08 -2.56 -8.92
C MET A 362 -26.91 -2.50 -10.21
N CYS A 363 -28.20 -2.16 -10.11
CA CYS A 363 -29.10 -1.95 -11.24
C CYS A 363 -28.70 -0.68 -12.01
N ILE A 364 -28.35 0.40 -11.30
CA ILE A 364 -27.91 1.68 -11.87
C ILE A 364 -26.37 1.74 -11.90
N SER A 365 -25.76 0.86 -12.69
CA SER A 365 -24.29 0.73 -12.79
C SER A 365 -23.60 1.74 -13.71
N SER A 366 -24.35 2.48 -14.53
CA SER A 366 -23.76 3.40 -15.52
C SER A 366 -23.40 4.75 -14.90
N SER A 367 -22.14 5.17 -15.04
CA SER A 367 -21.62 6.42 -14.46
C SER A 367 -22.45 7.64 -14.84
N LYS A 368 -22.85 7.79 -16.11
CA LYS A 368 -23.71 8.91 -16.56
C LYS A 368 -25.08 8.93 -15.89
N CYS A 369 -25.70 7.78 -15.65
CA CYS A 369 -26.97 7.70 -14.92
C CYS A 369 -26.80 8.09 -13.45
N ARG A 370 -25.66 7.74 -12.83
CA ARG A 370 -25.29 8.20 -11.48
C ARG A 370 -25.01 9.70 -11.44
N LEU A 371 -24.39 10.27 -12.49
CA LEU A 371 -24.24 11.73 -12.63
C LEU A 371 -25.59 12.42 -12.76
N ALA A 372 -26.52 11.92 -13.59
CA ALA A 372 -27.89 12.46 -13.71
C ALA A 372 -28.66 12.44 -12.38
N ILE A 373 -28.46 11.42 -11.54
CA ILE A 373 -29.02 11.37 -10.19
C ILE A 373 -28.38 12.42 -9.28
N LEU A 374 -27.04 12.52 -9.26
CA LEU A 374 -26.32 13.51 -8.45
C LEU A 374 -26.69 14.95 -8.84
N ASP A 375 -26.75 15.22 -10.14
CA ASP A 375 -27.20 16.47 -10.76
C ASP A 375 -28.61 16.85 -10.27
N PHE A 376 -29.59 15.95 -10.47
CA PHE A 376 -30.96 16.16 -9.99
C PHE A 376 -31.03 16.47 -8.49
N TYR A 377 -30.30 15.72 -7.67
CA TYR A 377 -30.30 15.91 -6.21
C TYR A 377 -29.68 17.25 -5.80
N LYS A 378 -28.65 17.74 -6.51
CA LYS A 378 -28.02 19.02 -6.23
C LYS A 378 -28.91 20.19 -6.65
N ASP A 379 -29.42 20.17 -7.87
CA ASP A 379 -30.27 21.24 -8.42
C ASP A 379 -31.59 21.39 -7.66
N ASN A 380 -32.12 20.29 -7.12
CA ASN A 380 -33.35 20.29 -6.32
C ASN A 380 -33.08 20.31 -4.80
N GLN A 381 -31.82 20.45 -4.37
CA GLN A 381 -31.36 20.55 -2.98
C GLN A 381 -31.87 19.40 -2.07
N LEU A 382 -31.92 18.18 -2.63
CA LEU A 382 -32.50 17.00 -1.97
C LEU A 382 -31.48 16.36 -1.02
N ALA A 383 -31.83 16.28 0.27
CA ALA A 383 -31.11 15.44 1.22
C ALA A 383 -31.34 13.96 0.89
N SER A 384 -30.29 13.15 0.86
CA SER A 384 -30.35 11.69 0.67
C SER A 384 -30.12 10.94 2.00
N GLY A 385 -30.08 9.61 1.98
CA GLY A 385 -30.00 8.76 3.17
C GLY A 385 -31.36 8.26 3.64
N SER A 386 -31.38 7.46 4.72
CA SER A 386 -32.53 6.64 5.14
C SER A 386 -33.83 7.41 5.43
N THR A 387 -33.75 8.66 5.88
CA THR A 387 -34.90 9.55 6.11
C THR A 387 -35.12 10.56 4.98
N GLY A 388 -34.20 10.63 4.00
CA GLY A 388 -34.23 11.57 2.88
C GLY A 388 -34.85 10.97 1.63
N TRP A 389 -34.36 11.43 0.48
CA TRP A 389 -34.74 10.92 -0.84
C TRP A 389 -33.84 9.73 -1.24
N GLN A 390 -34.44 8.59 -1.57
CA GLN A 390 -33.74 7.38 -2.02
C GLN A 390 -34.41 6.73 -3.25
N ILE A 391 -33.62 5.96 -3.99
CA ILE A 391 -34.06 5.13 -5.12
C ILE A 391 -34.01 3.67 -4.70
N TYR A 392 -35.14 2.98 -4.90
CA TYR A 392 -35.33 1.54 -4.72
C TYR A 392 -35.68 0.92 -6.07
N THR A 393 -35.06 -0.18 -6.46
CA THR A 393 -35.27 -0.87 -7.75
C THR A 393 -35.42 -2.37 -7.54
N LYS A 394 -36.06 -3.07 -8.49
CA LYS A 394 -35.95 -4.53 -8.60
C LYS A 394 -34.60 -4.92 -9.19
N ASN A 395 -34.15 -6.13 -8.90
CA ASN A 395 -32.85 -6.69 -9.34
C ASN A 395 -32.56 -6.41 -10.82
N LYS A 396 -31.28 -6.15 -11.12
CA LYS A 396 -30.79 -5.78 -12.45
C LYS A 396 -31.35 -6.67 -13.57
N GLY A 397 -32.01 -6.05 -14.54
CA GLY A 397 -32.63 -6.72 -15.69
C GLY A 397 -34.11 -7.10 -15.50
N GLN A 398 -34.64 -7.14 -14.27
CA GLN A 398 -36.07 -7.33 -14.04
C GLN A 398 -36.88 -6.11 -14.53
N LYS A 399 -38.07 -6.40 -15.07
CA LYS A 399 -39.07 -5.43 -15.53
C LYS A 399 -40.46 -5.90 -15.09
N PRO A 400 -41.43 -5.01 -14.80
CA PRO A 400 -41.32 -3.54 -14.71
C PRO A 400 -40.46 -3.09 -13.51
N ASN A 401 -39.83 -1.93 -13.60
CA ASN A 401 -38.85 -1.45 -12.60
C ASN A 401 -38.97 0.08 -12.39
N THR A 402 -38.44 0.64 -11.30
CA THR A 402 -38.47 2.09 -11.03
C THR A 402 -37.53 2.89 -11.93
N VAL A 403 -36.65 2.21 -12.66
CA VAL A 403 -35.81 2.77 -13.73
C VAL A 403 -36.21 2.22 -15.09
N PHE A 404 -36.19 3.09 -16.10
CA PHE A 404 -36.52 2.76 -17.48
C PHE A 404 -35.59 3.51 -18.44
N TYR A 405 -35.31 2.91 -19.60
CA TYR A 405 -34.32 3.41 -20.57
C TYR A 405 -34.95 3.60 -21.96
N PRO A 406 -35.85 4.59 -22.14
CA PRO A 406 -36.56 4.81 -23.39
C PRO A 406 -35.77 5.65 -24.40
N ARG A 407 -36.42 6.00 -25.52
CA ARG A 407 -35.99 7.04 -26.46
C ARG A 407 -37.20 7.94 -26.73
N LEU A 408 -37.32 8.99 -25.94
CA LEU A 408 -38.45 9.92 -25.92
C LEU A 408 -38.12 11.16 -26.76
N TYR A 409 -36.96 11.77 -26.50
CA TYR A 409 -36.56 13.02 -27.17
C TYR A 409 -35.86 12.75 -28.50
N ASP A 410 -34.85 11.87 -28.50
CA ASP A 410 -34.11 11.54 -29.71
C ASP A 410 -34.01 10.01 -29.93
N LYS A 411 -34.43 9.59 -31.11
CA LYS A 411 -34.38 8.20 -31.56
C LYS A 411 -33.02 7.81 -32.17
N SER A 412 -32.24 8.77 -32.65
CA SER A 412 -30.93 8.55 -33.28
C SER A 412 -29.73 8.74 -32.34
N SER A 413 -29.91 9.41 -31.18
CA SER A 413 -28.87 9.57 -30.15
C SER A 413 -28.12 8.27 -29.86
N LYS A 414 -26.82 8.38 -29.59
CA LYS A 414 -25.96 7.28 -29.15
C LYS A 414 -26.47 6.59 -27.87
N PHE A 415 -27.25 7.30 -27.05
CA PHE A 415 -27.72 6.83 -25.75
C PHE A 415 -29.24 6.81 -25.66
N THR A 416 -29.76 6.00 -24.73
CA THR A 416 -31.15 6.06 -24.28
C THR A 416 -31.33 7.20 -23.31
N ASP A 417 -32.53 7.77 -23.27
CA ASP A 417 -32.95 8.59 -22.14
C ASP A 417 -32.95 7.72 -20.87
N PHE A 418 -32.73 8.33 -19.71
CA PHE A 418 -32.80 7.67 -18.41
C PHE A 418 -33.97 8.25 -17.62
N VAL A 419 -34.97 7.41 -17.36
CA VAL A 419 -36.12 7.73 -16.51
C VAL A 419 -35.97 6.97 -15.20
N PHE A 420 -36.12 7.66 -14.07
CA PHE A 420 -36.06 7.04 -12.74
C PHE A 420 -37.14 7.61 -11.81
N VAL A 421 -37.56 6.81 -10.82
CA VAL A 421 -38.39 7.26 -9.70
C VAL A 421 -37.53 7.32 -8.44
N THR A 422 -37.57 8.45 -7.75
CA THR A 422 -37.02 8.59 -6.39
C THR A 422 -38.15 8.85 -5.38
N LYS A 423 -37.98 8.37 -4.15
CA LYS A 423 -38.95 8.43 -3.06
C LYS A 423 -38.36 9.17 -1.87
N ASN A 424 -39.13 10.08 -1.27
CA ASN A 424 -38.84 10.61 0.05
C ASN A 424 -39.33 9.62 1.12
N ASN A 425 -38.44 9.18 2.01
CA ASN A 425 -38.78 8.18 3.01
C ASN A 425 -39.54 8.76 4.23
N ALA A 426 -39.48 10.07 4.47
CA ALA A 426 -40.21 10.71 5.57
C ALA A 426 -41.64 11.12 5.18
N SER A 427 -41.85 11.67 3.98
CA SER A 427 -43.19 12.07 3.49
C SER A 427 -43.90 10.98 2.69
N GLY A 428 -43.17 9.98 2.19
CA GLY A 428 -43.68 8.97 1.25
C GLY A 428 -43.82 9.46 -0.20
N GLU A 429 -43.56 10.74 -0.46
CA GLU A 429 -43.65 11.37 -1.79
C GLU A 429 -42.75 10.68 -2.81
N ARG A 430 -43.23 10.57 -4.06
CA ARG A 430 -42.45 10.02 -5.18
C ARG A 430 -42.49 10.97 -6.36
N VAL A 431 -41.33 11.16 -7.00
CA VAL A 431 -41.21 11.91 -8.25
C VAL A 431 -40.54 11.05 -9.31
N VAL A 432 -41.06 11.16 -10.54
CA VAL A 432 -40.47 10.57 -11.74
C VAL A 432 -39.70 11.65 -12.50
N VAL A 433 -38.46 11.32 -12.87
CA VAL A 433 -37.46 12.24 -13.40
C VAL A 433 -36.91 11.66 -14.70
N CYS A 434 -36.61 12.51 -15.68
CA CYS A 434 -36.01 12.10 -16.95
C CYS A 434 -34.82 12.98 -17.33
N TYR A 435 -33.78 12.32 -17.84
CA TYR A 435 -32.59 12.91 -18.43
C TYR A 435 -32.33 12.31 -19.81
N SER A 436 -31.85 13.13 -20.75
CA SER A 436 -31.07 12.66 -21.90
C SER A 436 -29.58 12.71 -21.57
N PHE A 437 -28.73 12.27 -22.49
CA PHE A 437 -27.28 12.44 -22.41
C PHE A 437 -26.75 13.00 -23.73
N ASP A 438 -25.72 13.84 -23.63
CA ASP A 438 -24.97 14.26 -24.81
C ASP A 438 -24.27 13.06 -25.48
N ASN A 439 -24.17 13.09 -26.82
CA ASN A 439 -23.66 11.98 -27.64
C ASN A 439 -22.13 11.83 -27.55
N GLU A 440 -21.39 12.90 -27.28
CA GLU A 440 -19.93 12.90 -27.28
C GLU A 440 -19.38 12.76 -25.86
N THR A 441 -19.82 13.64 -24.97
CA THR A 441 -19.33 13.81 -23.59
C THR A 441 -20.03 12.93 -22.55
N GLU A 442 -21.15 12.29 -22.90
CA GLU A 442 -22.08 11.60 -21.99
C GLU A 442 -22.70 12.49 -20.88
N THR A 443 -22.55 13.82 -20.97
CA THR A 443 -23.06 14.78 -19.98
C THR A 443 -24.58 14.67 -19.81
N PRO A 444 -25.11 14.60 -18.57
CA PRO A 444 -26.55 14.54 -18.34
C PRO A 444 -27.25 15.84 -18.76
N VAL A 445 -28.42 15.72 -19.40
CA VAL A 445 -29.28 16.85 -19.79
C VAL A 445 -30.67 16.63 -19.20
N PHE A 446 -31.04 17.44 -18.21
CA PHE A 446 -32.36 17.39 -17.58
C PHE A 446 -33.49 17.60 -18.61
N ARG A 447 -34.58 16.83 -18.49
CA ARG A 447 -35.75 16.94 -19.37
C ARG A 447 -37.03 17.29 -18.63
N PHE A 448 -37.38 16.53 -17.60
CA PHE A 448 -38.54 16.83 -16.76
C PHE A 448 -38.44 16.18 -15.39
N LYS A 449 -39.23 16.72 -14.44
CA LYS A 449 -39.68 16.04 -13.23
C LYS A 449 -41.19 16.14 -13.13
N SER A 450 -41.84 15.12 -12.58
CA SER A 450 -43.27 15.11 -12.28
C SER A 450 -43.53 14.31 -11.00
N ALA A 451 -44.67 14.54 -10.35
CA ALA A 451 -45.15 13.61 -9.33
C ALA A 451 -45.35 12.21 -9.95
N ALA A 452 -45.06 11.17 -9.17
CA ALA A 452 -45.28 9.79 -9.53
C ALA A 452 -46.40 9.18 -8.64
N PRO A 453 -47.02 8.07 -9.08
CA PRO A 453 -47.89 7.23 -8.24
C PRO A 453 -47.30 6.93 -6.87
N SER A 454 -48.13 6.68 -5.86
CA SER A 454 -47.66 6.34 -4.51
C SER A 454 -46.88 5.02 -4.46
N GLU A 455 -47.25 4.04 -5.30
CA GLU A 455 -46.56 2.75 -5.44
C GLU A 455 -46.40 2.34 -6.91
N GLY A 456 -46.04 1.08 -7.18
CA GLY A 456 -45.83 0.57 -8.55
C GLY A 456 -44.51 1.00 -9.22
N TYR A 457 -44.24 0.36 -10.34
CA TYR A 457 -42.99 0.41 -11.11
C TYR A 457 -43.25 0.85 -12.55
N ILE A 458 -42.28 1.50 -13.21
CA ILE A 458 -42.40 1.90 -14.62
C ILE A 458 -42.50 0.64 -15.49
N LYS A 459 -43.62 0.54 -16.22
CA LYS A 459 -43.93 -0.54 -17.16
C LYS A 459 -43.59 -0.14 -18.59
N ASN A 460 -43.83 1.12 -18.95
CA ASN A 460 -43.46 1.69 -20.25
C ASN A 460 -43.34 3.21 -20.19
N ALA A 461 -42.59 3.81 -21.11
CA ALA A 461 -42.59 5.25 -21.37
C ALA A 461 -42.55 5.48 -22.89
N THR A 462 -43.54 6.20 -23.43
CA THR A 462 -43.67 6.46 -24.87
C THR A 462 -44.06 7.91 -25.16
N VAL A 463 -43.83 8.36 -26.39
CA VAL A 463 -44.36 9.64 -26.90
C VAL A 463 -45.58 9.37 -27.76
N SER A 464 -46.65 10.13 -27.54
CA SER A 464 -47.90 10.09 -28.31
C SER A 464 -48.60 11.44 -28.28
N TYR A 465 -49.09 11.93 -29.42
CA TYR A 465 -49.84 13.20 -29.55
C TYR A 465 -49.20 14.42 -28.84
N GLY A 466 -47.88 14.61 -28.93
CA GLY A 466 -47.18 15.72 -28.28
C GLY A 466 -47.04 15.60 -26.76
N LYS A 467 -47.23 14.40 -26.20
CA LYS A 467 -47.04 14.09 -24.78
C LYS A 467 -46.12 12.90 -24.59
N ILE A 468 -45.34 12.93 -23.51
CA ILE A 468 -44.71 11.75 -22.92
C ILE A 468 -45.73 11.09 -22.00
N LYS A 469 -46.00 9.81 -22.19
CA LYS A 469 -46.85 9.00 -21.30
C LYS A 469 -46.00 7.93 -20.62
N ILE A 470 -45.93 8.00 -19.30
CA ILE A 470 -45.27 7.00 -18.45
C ILE A 470 -46.36 6.14 -17.82
N SER A 471 -46.39 4.86 -18.16
CA SER A 471 -47.34 3.90 -17.61
C SER A 471 -46.69 3.03 -16.54
N PHE A 472 -47.36 2.88 -15.41
CA PHE A 472 -46.91 2.06 -14.29
C PHE A 472 -47.57 0.67 -14.31
N ASP A 473 -47.08 -0.26 -13.49
CA ASP A 473 -47.64 -1.61 -13.39
C ASP A 473 -48.90 -1.71 -12.51
N ASN A 474 -49.13 -0.71 -11.65
CA ASN A 474 -50.38 -0.50 -10.90
C ASN A 474 -51.50 0.19 -11.72
N TYR A 475 -51.38 0.21 -13.05
CA TYR A 475 -52.30 0.85 -14.03
C TYR A 475 -52.35 2.38 -14.03
N GLU A 476 -51.68 3.09 -13.11
CA GLU A 476 -51.59 4.55 -13.16
C GLU A 476 -50.71 5.04 -14.32
N THR A 477 -50.96 6.26 -14.79
CA THR A 477 -50.17 6.88 -15.86
C THR A 477 -49.90 8.36 -15.62
N VAL A 478 -48.65 8.78 -15.77
CA VAL A 478 -48.24 10.19 -15.74
C VAL A 478 -48.12 10.69 -17.18
N GLU A 479 -48.72 11.84 -17.49
CA GLU A 479 -48.57 12.53 -18.77
C GLU A 479 -47.80 13.83 -18.59
N ILE A 480 -46.71 14.00 -19.34
CA ILE A 480 -45.90 15.21 -19.39
C ILE A 480 -46.02 15.80 -20.80
N PRO A 481 -46.28 17.11 -20.98
CA PRO A 481 -46.24 17.73 -22.31
C PRO A 481 -44.82 17.67 -22.89
N LEU A 482 -44.71 17.35 -24.18
CA LEU A 482 -43.46 17.43 -24.93
C LEU A 482 -43.43 18.79 -25.65
N TYR A 483 -42.58 19.70 -25.16
CA TYR A 483 -42.27 21.00 -25.75
C TYR A 483 -40.96 20.95 -26.53
#